data_AF-A0A522BME1-F1
#
_entry.id   AF-A0A522BME1-F1
#
_cell.length_a   1.000
_cell.length_b   1.000
_cell.length_c   1.000
_cell.angle_alpha   90.00
_cell.angle_beta   90.00
_cell.angle_gamma   90.00
#
_symmetry.space_group_name_H-M   'P 1'
#
loop_
_entity.id
_entity.type
_entity.pdbx_description
1 polymer ?
#
loop_
_entity_poly.entity_id
_entity_poly.type
_entity_poly.pdbx_seq_one_letter_code
_entity_poly.pdbx_strand_id
1 'polypeptide(L)' 'MPIITVEGPAIGDLSVKRFLAEGLTEVAAKAYGMPKDKIIIQIRESMPENVAVGGQLICDR' A
#
# COMPACT_ATOMS: atom_id res chain seq x y z
N MET A 1 5.53 -7.96 -15.16
CA MET A 1 4.32 -7.49 -14.43
C MET A 1 4.78 -7.06 -13.06
N PRO A 2 5.20 -5.80 -12.88
CA PRO A 2 5.68 -5.29 -11.60
C PRO A 2 4.61 -5.40 -10.50
N ILE A 3 5.04 -5.72 -9.29
CA ILE A 3 4.20 -5.74 -8.09
C ILE A 3 4.71 -4.66 -7.14
N ILE A 4 3.84 -3.75 -6.74
CA ILE A 4 4.09 -2.74 -5.71
C ILE A 4 3.28 -3.14 -4.48
N THR A 5 3.97 -3.36 -3.37
CA THR A 5 3.32 -3.64 -2.08
C THR A 5 3.39 -2.41 -1.20
N VAL A 6 2.25 -1.99 -0.66
CA VAL A 6 2.12 -0.95 0.36
C VAL A 6 1.78 -1.65 1.67
N GLU A 7 2.68 -1.59 2.64
CA GLU A 7 2.45 -2.12 3.99
C GLU A 7 2.27 -0.96 4.97
N GLY A 8 1.23 -1.01 5.79
CA GLY A 8 0.92 0.09 6.70
C GLY A 8 -0.29 -0.18 7.60
N PRO A 9 -0.73 0.84 8.37
CA PRO A 9 -1.92 0.74 9.20
C PRO A 9 -3.19 0.55 8.36
N ALA A 10 -4.26 0.09 9.00
CA ALA A 10 -5.56 -0.03 8.35
C ALA A 10 -6.09 1.32 7.84
N ILE A 11 -6.54 1.34 6.60
CA ILE A 11 -7.15 2.47 5.91
C ILE A 11 -8.66 2.27 5.95
N GLY A 12 -9.33 2.98 6.87
CA GLY A 12 -10.79 2.87 7.07
C GLY A 12 -11.62 3.42 5.90
N ASP A 13 -11.09 4.36 5.13
CA ASP A 13 -11.77 4.92 3.95
C ASP A 13 -11.31 4.24 2.65
N LEU A 14 -12.24 3.53 2.01
CA LEU A 14 -12.00 2.88 0.72
C LEU A 14 -11.62 3.87 -0.39
N SER A 15 -12.02 5.14 -0.32
CA SER A 15 -11.64 6.17 -1.29
C SER A 15 -10.13 6.40 -1.33
N VAL A 16 -9.46 6.33 -0.18
CA VAL A 16 -8.01 6.46 -0.05
C VAL A 16 -7.29 5.29 -0.72
N LYS A 17 -7.81 4.05 -0.55
CA LYS A 17 -7.26 2.86 -1.24
C LYS A 17 -7.36 2.99 -2.75
N ARG A 18 -8.48 3.54 -3.27
CA ARG A 18 -8.66 3.81 -4.70
C ARG A 18 -7.65 4.84 -5.21
N PHE A 19 -7.49 5.94 -4.49
CA PHE A 19 -6.53 6.99 -4.83
C PHE A 19 -5.09 6.46 -4.86
N LEU A 20 -4.70 5.66 -3.87
CA LEU A 20 -3.38 5.02 -3.83
C LEU A 20 -3.18 4.07 -5.02
N ALA A 21 -4.16 3.20 -5.31
CA ALA A 21 -4.06 2.25 -6.41
C ALA A 21 -3.92 2.96 -7.77
N GLU A 22 -4.70 4.00 -8.01
CA GLU A 22 -4.66 4.78 -9.25
C GLU A 22 -3.33 5.54 -9.41
N GLY A 23 -2.93 6.30 -8.39
CA GLY A 23 -1.71 7.12 -8.44
C GLY A 23 -0.45 6.28 -8.61
N LEU A 24 -0.31 5.18 -7.84
CA LEU A 24 0.85 4.28 -7.94
C LEU A 24 0.90 3.58 -9.30
N THR A 25 -0.25 3.15 -9.82
CA THR A 25 -0.36 2.53 -11.14
C THR A 25 0.08 3.49 -12.24
N GLU A 26 -0.38 4.74 -12.22
CA GLU A 26 -0.02 5.76 -13.20
C GLU A 26 1.50 6.00 -13.25
N VAL A 27 2.10 6.26 -12.08
CA VAL A 27 3.52 6.55 -11.97
C VAL A 27 4.36 5.35 -12.43
N ALA A 28 4.00 4.14 -12.00
CA ALA A 28 4.72 2.93 -12.36
C ALA A 28 4.59 2.61 -13.85
N ALA A 29 3.38 2.68 -14.41
CA ALA A 29 3.14 2.45 -15.84
C ALA A 29 4.00 3.39 -16.69
N LYS A 30 4.04 4.68 -16.33
CA LYS A 30 4.88 5.69 -16.98
C LYS A 30 6.37 5.41 -16.84
N ALA A 31 6.85 5.05 -15.65
CA ALA A 31 8.26 4.77 -15.40
C ALA A 31 8.76 3.51 -16.14
N TYR A 32 7.94 2.46 -16.18
CA TYR A 32 8.28 1.20 -16.84
C TYR A 32 8.00 1.20 -18.35
N GLY A 33 7.25 2.16 -18.88
CA GLY A 33 6.78 2.15 -20.27
C GLY A 33 5.81 0.99 -20.55
N MET A 34 5.03 0.59 -19.55
CA MET A 34 4.12 -0.56 -19.63
C MET A 34 2.65 -0.13 -19.55
N PRO A 35 1.72 -0.90 -20.15
CA PRO A 35 0.29 -0.72 -19.92
C PRO A 35 -0.09 -0.84 -18.43
N LYS A 36 -1.08 -0.06 -17.98
CA LYS A 36 -1.55 -0.06 -16.59
C LYS A 36 -2.01 -1.42 -16.08
N ASP A 37 -2.61 -2.23 -16.94
CA ASP A 37 -3.08 -3.60 -16.61
C ASP A 37 -1.92 -4.58 -16.33
N LYS A 38 -0.66 -4.16 -16.51
CA LYS A 38 0.55 -4.91 -16.12
C LYS A 38 1.14 -4.48 -14.80
N ILE A 39 0.56 -3.49 -14.12
CA ILE A 39 0.99 -3.04 -12.79
C ILE A 39 0.03 -3.61 -11.74
N ILE A 40 0.58 -4.33 -10.77
CA ILE A 40 -0.19 -4.87 -9.64
C ILE A 40 0.12 -4.05 -8.39
N ILE A 41 -0.93 -3.56 -7.72
CA ILE A 41 -0.84 -2.91 -6.42
C ILE A 41 -1.42 -3.84 -5.35
N GLN A 42 -0.64 -4.14 -4.31
CA GLN A 42 -1.08 -4.89 -3.13
C GLN A 42 -1.04 -3.96 -1.91
N ILE A 43 -2.18 -3.75 -1.26
CA ILE A 43 -2.25 -3.01 0.00
C ILE A 43 -2.39 -4.04 1.13
N ARG A 44 -1.42 -4.06 2.05
CA ARG A 44 -1.39 -4.94 3.21
C ARG A 44 -1.50 -4.09 4.47
N GLU A 45 -2.54 -4.36 5.22
CA GLU A 45 -2.89 -3.58 6.40
C GLU A 45 -2.57 -4.39 7.65
N SER A 46 -1.86 -3.76 8.58
CA SER A 46 -1.52 -4.34 9.87
C SER A 46 -2.26 -3.59 10.96
N MET A 47 -2.91 -4.35 11.83
CA MET A 47 -3.52 -3.80 13.05
C MET A 47 -2.40 -3.37 14.04
N PRO A 48 -2.62 -2.33 14.86
CA PRO A 48 -1.61 -1.83 15.81
C PRO A 48 -1.04 -2.89 16.76
N GLU A 49 -1.83 -3.88 17.15
CA GLU A 49 -1.42 -5.02 17.99
C GLU A 49 -0.51 -6.04 17.29
N ASN A 50 -0.35 -5.91 15.96
CA ASN A 50 0.51 -6.79 15.15
C ASN A 50 1.83 -6.10 14.73
N VAL A 51 2.09 -4.87 15.20
CA VAL A 51 3.27 -4.08 14.80
C VAL A 51 3.95 -3.50 16.02
N ALA A 52 5.28 -3.67 16.11
CA ALA A 52 6.10 -3.06 17.15
C ALA A 52 7.15 -2.11 16.56
N VAL A 53 7.46 -1.03 17.28
CA VAL A 53 8.57 -0.13 16.99
C VAL A 53 9.40 0.05 18.25
N GLY A 54 10.72 -0.21 18.17
CA GLY A 54 11.60 -0.11 19.34
C GLY A 54 11.28 -1.10 20.46
N GLY A 55 10.62 -2.22 20.14
CA GLY A 55 10.25 -3.24 21.12
C GLY A 55 8.90 -3.02 21.83
N GLN A 56 8.14 -1.98 21.47
CA GLN A 56 6.79 -1.71 21.99
C GLN A 56 5.76 -1.83 20.88
N LEU A 57 4.62 -2.51 21.13
CA LEU A 57 3.52 -2.56 20.18
C LEU A 57 2.94 -1.16 19.94
N ILE A 58 2.47 -0.89 18.72
CA ILE A 58 1.87 0.40 18.40
C ILE A 58 0.60 0.64 19.22
N CYS A 59 -0.15 -0.42 19.57
CA CYS A 59 -1.33 -0.32 20.43
C CYS A 59 -1.02 0.05 21.91
N ASP A 60 0.22 -0.12 22.36
CA ASP A 60 0.63 0.16 23.75
C ASP A 60 1.11 1.60 23.95
N ARG A 61 0.99 2.44 22.93
CA ARG A 61 1.57 3.78 22.86
C ARG A 61 0.55 4.89 23.06
#